data_AF-A0A8M9Q3V8-F1
#
_entry.id   AF-A0A8M9Q3V8-F1
#
_cell.length_a   1.000
_cell.length_b   1.000
_cell.length_c   1.000
_cell.angle_alpha   90.00
_cell.angle_beta   90.00
_cell.angle_gamma   90.00
#
_symmetry.space_group_name_H-M   'P 1'
#
loop_
_entity.id
_entity.type
_entity.pdbx_description
1 polymer ?
#
loop_
_entity_poly.entity_id
_entity_poly.type
_entity_poly.pdbx_seq_one_letter_code
_entity_poly.pdbx_strand_id
1 'polypeptide(L)'
;MCSVGSIVRSDCSGDSSTTCKPCPPGTFMNEPNGLYKCFPCRNCAEDQGLYIQSKCTTMQDSICDVLNDHYCIELSNQQCSHAVRHSICKAGQETKTQGTKNTDTVCVDCAPGFYSPSGINCTKWTNCSAINEIQTGNGSFVKDVTCTPKSRERYGLICSVTLSVAVIILFISSNLFSKCRENLTNAVQETVDSNMTISNSTPEEINEQ
;
A
#
# COMPACT_ATOMS: atom_id res chain seq x y z
N MET A 1 -61.00 6.11 -28.06
CA MET A 1 -59.59 6.17 -27.58
C MET A 1 -59.02 4.77 -27.55
N CYS A 2 -57.72 4.64 -27.77
CA CYS A 2 -56.99 3.38 -27.68
C CYS A 2 -56.38 3.20 -26.28
N SER A 3 -56.29 1.95 -25.83
CA SER A 3 -55.64 1.61 -24.57
C SER A 3 -54.11 1.73 -24.67
N VAL A 4 -53.46 1.67 -23.52
CA VAL A 4 -52.01 1.51 -23.37
C VAL A 4 -51.50 0.39 -24.30
N GLY A 5 -50.34 0.62 -24.91
CA GLY A 5 -49.72 -0.31 -25.87
C GLY A 5 -50.30 -0.27 -27.29
N SER A 6 -51.28 0.59 -27.55
CA SER A 6 -51.94 0.71 -28.86
C SER A 6 -52.18 2.15 -29.27
N ILE A 7 -52.35 2.35 -30.57
CA ILE A 7 -52.60 3.64 -31.24
C ILE A 7 -53.75 3.51 -32.23
N VAL A 8 -54.30 4.65 -32.64
CA VAL A 8 -55.39 4.71 -33.62
C VAL A 8 -54.92 4.16 -34.97
N ARG A 9 -55.65 3.16 -35.48
CA ARG A 9 -55.53 2.68 -36.86
C ARG A 9 -56.48 3.43 -37.77
N SER A 10 -57.73 3.59 -37.32
CA SER A 10 -58.76 4.37 -37.99
C SER A 10 -59.70 4.97 -36.96
N ASP A 11 -60.13 6.20 -37.23
CA ASP A 11 -61.09 6.91 -36.38
C ASP A 11 -62.46 6.26 -36.40
N CYS A 12 -63.30 6.66 -35.45
CA CYS A 12 -64.72 6.33 -35.48
C CYS A 12 -65.37 6.96 -36.71
N SER A 13 -66.36 6.27 -37.28
CA SER A 13 -67.15 6.76 -38.41
C SER A 13 -68.60 6.32 -38.27
N GLY A 14 -69.53 7.27 -38.17
CA GLY A 14 -70.93 7.00 -37.86
C GLY A 14 -71.06 6.24 -36.53
N ASP A 15 -71.66 5.06 -36.59
CA ASP A 15 -71.84 4.18 -35.42
C ASP A 15 -70.61 3.28 -35.13
N SER A 16 -69.58 3.29 -35.99
CA SER A 16 -68.38 2.49 -35.76
C SER A 16 -67.43 3.14 -34.75
N SER A 17 -66.89 2.34 -33.84
CA SER A 17 -65.91 2.78 -32.84
C SER A 17 -64.50 2.92 -33.44
N THR A 18 -63.64 3.68 -32.75
CA THR A 18 -62.22 3.80 -33.12
C THR A 18 -61.56 2.42 -33.17
N THR A 19 -60.90 2.10 -34.29
CA THR A 19 -60.12 0.86 -34.39
C THR A 19 -58.67 1.13 -34.02
N CYS A 20 -58.11 0.28 -33.16
CA CYS A 20 -56.75 0.41 -32.65
C CYS A 20 -55.82 -0.66 -33.24
N LYS A 21 -54.52 -0.37 -33.24
CA LYS A 21 -53.45 -1.33 -33.55
C LYS A 21 -52.34 -1.25 -32.49
N PRO A 22 -51.64 -2.36 -32.20
CA PRO A 22 -50.56 -2.36 -31.24
C PRO A 22 -49.36 -1.54 -31.73
N CYS A 23 -48.54 -1.06 -30.79
CA CYS A 23 -47.27 -0.44 -31.09
C CYS A 23 -46.30 -1.45 -31.74
N PRO A 24 -45.56 -1.06 -32.79
CA PRO A 24 -44.50 -1.90 -33.35
C PRO A 24 -43.31 -2.04 -32.40
N PRO A 25 -42.45 -3.06 -32.59
CA PRO A 25 -41.21 -3.22 -31.82
C PRO A 25 -40.34 -1.96 -31.85
N GLY A 26 -39.74 -1.61 -30.70
CA GLY A 26 -38.93 -0.39 -30.55
C GLY A 26 -39.76 0.88 -30.29
N THR A 27 -41.07 0.75 -30.07
CA THR A 27 -41.94 1.86 -29.66
C THR A 27 -42.89 1.46 -28.54
N PHE A 28 -43.37 2.44 -27.78
CA PHE A 28 -44.28 2.25 -26.66
C PHE A 28 -45.37 3.31 -26.59
N MET A 29 -46.41 3.02 -25.82
CA MET A 29 -47.48 3.96 -25.47
C MET A 29 -47.95 3.62 -24.06
N ASN A 30 -47.61 4.47 -23.10
CA ASN A 30 -47.84 4.25 -21.67
C ASN A 30 -49.20 4.75 -21.16
N GLU A 31 -49.93 5.50 -21.97
CA GLU A 31 -51.21 6.10 -21.59
C GLU A 31 -52.32 5.79 -22.63
N PRO A 32 -53.59 5.72 -22.20
CA PRO A 32 -54.72 5.74 -23.13
C PRO A 32 -54.70 7.00 -23.99
N ASN A 33 -54.89 6.86 -25.29
CA ASN A 33 -54.60 7.94 -26.24
C ASN A 33 -55.51 7.94 -27.49
N GLY A 34 -55.43 9.01 -28.26
CA GLY A 34 -56.00 9.14 -29.61
C GLY A 34 -54.92 9.38 -30.68
N LEU A 35 -53.68 8.97 -30.41
CA LEU A 35 -52.53 9.22 -31.28
C LEU A 35 -52.44 8.16 -32.38
N TYR A 36 -51.85 8.52 -33.51
CA TYR A 36 -51.60 7.61 -34.64
C TYR A 36 -50.17 7.05 -34.67
N LYS A 37 -49.32 7.46 -33.73
CA LYS A 37 -47.91 7.05 -33.62
C LYS A 37 -47.55 6.80 -32.16
N CYS A 38 -46.79 5.72 -31.94
CA CYS A 38 -46.21 5.40 -30.64
C CYS A 38 -44.94 6.21 -30.41
N PHE A 39 -44.52 6.34 -29.16
CA PHE A 39 -43.26 6.98 -28.80
C PHE A 39 -42.09 6.02 -29.05
N PRO A 40 -40.94 6.50 -29.55
CA PRO A 40 -39.76 5.65 -29.67
C PRO A 40 -39.28 5.25 -28.27
N CYS A 41 -38.86 3.99 -28.12
CA CYS A 41 -38.18 3.57 -26.91
C CYS A 41 -36.87 4.33 -26.73
N ARG A 42 -36.58 4.71 -25.50
CA ARG A 42 -35.28 5.25 -25.11
C ARG A 42 -34.17 4.22 -25.38
N ASN A 43 -33.06 4.73 -25.90
CA ASN A 43 -31.82 3.99 -26.04
C ASN A 43 -30.95 4.24 -24.81
N CYS A 44 -30.44 3.18 -24.19
CA CYS A 44 -29.47 3.25 -23.11
C CYS A 44 -28.14 2.74 -23.65
N ALA A 45 -27.28 3.66 -24.08
CA ALA A 45 -26.06 3.31 -24.76
C ALA A 45 -24.85 3.41 -23.81
N GLU A 46 -23.93 2.45 -23.92
CA GLU A 46 -22.75 2.40 -23.04
C GLU A 46 -21.80 3.58 -23.26
N ASP A 47 -21.75 4.12 -24.48
CA ASP A 47 -20.99 5.33 -24.82
C ASP A 47 -21.58 6.61 -24.18
N GLN A 48 -22.83 6.56 -23.74
CA GLN A 48 -23.48 7.59 -22.91
C GLN A 48 -23.33 7.33 -21.40
N GLY A 49 -22.59 6.28 -21.02
CA GLY A 49 -22.41 5.90 -19.61
C GLY A 49 -23.62 5.17 -19.01
N LEU A 50 -24.49 4.59 -19.84
CA LEU A 50 -25.76 4.00 -19.42
C LEU A 50 -25.88 2.51 -19.79
N TYR A 51 -26.72 1.79 -19.07
CA TYR A 51 -27.17 0.45 -19.44
C TYR A 51 -28.69 0.30 -19.32
N ILE A 52 -29.25 -0.69 -20.02
CA ILE A 52 -30.68 -1.00 -19.95
C ILE A 52 -30.96 -1.74 -18.63
N GLN A 53 -31.61 -1.05 -17.68
CA GLN A 53 -32.10 -1.66 -16.45
C GLN A 53 -33.42 -2.40 -16.67
N SER A 54 -34.33 -1.78 -17.43
CA SER A 54 -35.59 -2.40 -17.85
C SER A 54 -35.77 -2.24 -19.35
N LYS A 55 -36.12 -3.33 -20.03
CA LYS A 55 -36.32 -3.36 -21.48
C LYS A 55 -37.63 -2.67 -21.85
N CYS A 56 -37.64 -1.96 -22.98
CA CYS A 56 -38.87 -1.43 -23.54
C CYS A 56 -39.91 -2.53 -23.82
N THR A 57 -41.18 -2.18 -23.61
CA THR A 57 -42.33 -2.97 -24.05
C THR A 57 -43.26 -2.09 -24.88
N THR A 58 -44.32 -2.63 -25.45
CA THR A 58 -45.32 -1.78 -26.13
C THR A 58 -46.01 -0.82 -25.17
N MET A 59 -46.02 -1.10 -23.87
CA MET A 59 -46.74 -0.34 -22.85
C MET A 59 -45.83 0.57 -22.01
N GLN A 60 -44.52 0.35 -22.01
CA GLN A 60 -43.58 1.02 -21.13
C GLN A 60 -42.27 1.30 -21.87
N ASP A 61 -41.71 2.48 -21.62
CA ASP A 61 -40.38 2.84 -22.12
C ASP A 61 -39.29 1.96 -21.49
N SER A 62 -38.11 1.93 -22.11
CA SER A 62 -36.90 1.43 -21.45
C SER A 62 -36.55 2.31 -20.25
N ILE A 63 -36.07 1.68 -19.18
CA ILE A 63 -35.46 2.40 -18.05
C ILE A 63 -33.95 2.26 -18.15
N CYS A 64 -33.27 3.40 -18.23
CA CYS A 64 -31.81 3.46 -18.23
C CYS A 64 -31.30 3.67 -16.81
N ASP A 65 -30.17 3.03 -16.51
CA ASP A 65 -29.44 3.24 -15.27
C ASP A 65 -27.96 3.50 -15.59
N VAL A 66 -27.25 4.10 -14.63
CA VAL A 66 -25.89 4.58 -14.78
C VAL A 66 -24.91 3.42 -14.63
N LEU A 67 -23.97 3.28 -15.57
CA LEU A 67 -22.90 2.28 -15.49
C LEU A 67 -22.07 2.42 -14.22
N ASN A 68 -21.44 1.33 -13.80
CA ASN A 68 -20.47 1.38 -12.70
C ASN A 68 -19.35 2.38 -13.03
N ASP A 69 -18.81 3.00 -11.97
CA ASP A 69 -17.78 4.04 -12.05
C ASP A 69 -18.21 5.28 -12.86
N HIS A 70 -19.51 5.52 -13.04
CA HIS A 70 -20.05 6.72 -13.67
C HIS A 70 -21.02 7.46 -12.75
N TYR A 71 -21.21 8.75 -13.00
CA TYR A 71 -22.26 9.57 -12.40
C TYR A 71 -23.04 10.33 -13.47
N CYS A 72 -24.32 10.54 -13.19
CA CYS A 72 -25.21 11.26 -14.08
C CYS A 72 -24.88 12.76 -14.13
N ILE A 73 -24.75 13.31 -15.33
CA ILE A 73 -24.57 14.75 -15.55
C ILE A 73 -25.76 15.41 -16.23
N GLU A 74 -26.64 14.63 -16.86
CA GLU A 74 -27.82 15.14 -17.55
C GLU A 74 -29.04 14.24 -17.32
N LEU A 75 -30.18 14.87 -17.03
CA LEU A 75 -31.46 14.21 -16.80
C LEU A 75 -32.45 14.52 -17.93
N SER A 76 -33.13 13.49 -18.42
CA SER A 76 -34.24 13.59 -19.37
C SER A 76 -35.45 12.83 -18.84
N ASN A 77 -36.56 13.54 -18.62
CA ASN A 77 -37.78 12.98 -18.01
C ASN A 77 -37.48 12.24 -16.69
N GLN A 78 -36.71 12.87 -15.80
CA GLN A 78 -36.35 12.34 -14.46
C GLN A 78 -35.51 11.04 -14.47
N GLN A 79 -34.99 10.62 -15.61
CA GLN A 79 -33.98 9.55 -15.71
C GLN A 79 -32.69 10.10 -16.30
N CYS A 80 -31.56 9.44 -16.01
CA CYS A 80 -30.29 9.83 -16.57
C CYS A 80 -30.26 9.63 -18.09
N SER A 81 -29.90 10.67 -18.84
CA SER A 81 -29.69 10.61 -20.30
C SER A 81 -28.22 10.62 -20.68
N HIS A 82 -27.34 11.11 -19.80
CA HIS A 82 -25.91 11.10 -20.03
C HIS A 82 -25.15 11.03 -18.70
N ALA A 83 -24.21 10.08 -18.63
CA ALA A 83 -23.35 9.87 -17.49
C ALA A 83 -21.89 9.83 -17.92
N VAL A 84 -20.99 10.25 -17.03
CA VAL A 84 -19.56 10.28 -17.27
C VAL A 84 -18.82 9.55 -16.16
N ARG A 85 -17.61 9.06 -16.44
CA ARG A 85 -16.80 8.35 -15.46
C ARG A 85 -16.50 9.23 -14.25
N HIS A 86 -16.44 8.61 -13.09
CA HIS A 86 -15.96 9.26 -11.87
C HIS A 86 -14.53 9.76 -12.04
N SER A 87 -14.26 10.93 -11.47
CA SER A 87 -12.93 11.50 -11.35
C SER A 87 -12.02 10.57 -10.55
N ILE A 88 -10.79 10.40 -11.03
CA ILE A 88 -9.74 9.66 -10.34
C ILE A 88 -8.85 10.69 -9.63
N CYS A 89 -8.73 10.56 -8.31
CA CYS A 89 -7.85 11.42 -7.54
C CYS A 89 -6.39 11.15 -7.90
N LYS A 90 -5.64 12.23 -8.13
CA LYS A 90 -4.23 12.18 -8.52
C LYS A 90 -3.34 11.97 -7.29
N ALA A 91 -2.10 11.55 -7.51
CA ALA A 91 -1.08 11.55 -6.47
C ALA A 91 -0.99 12.94 -5.82
N GLY A 92 -0.83 12.98 -4.49
CA GLY A 92 -0.90 14.21 -3.71
C GLY A 92 -2.29 14.57 -3.21
N GLN A 93 -3.31 13.80 -3.59
CA GLN A 93 -4.69 13.95 -3.11
C GLN A 93 -5.15 12.70 -2.36
N GLU A 94 -6.31 12.80 -1.73
CA GLU A 94 -7.07 11.65 -1.24
C GLU A 94 -8.51 11.70 -1.74
N THR A 95 -9.11 10.51 -1.86
CA THR A 95 -10.53 10.34 -2.11
C THR A 95 -11.29 10.60 -0.82
N LYS A 96 -11.78 11.83 -0.66
CA LYS A 96 -12.58 12.22 0.51
C LYS A 96 -13.97 11.59 0.50
N THR A 97 -14.56 11.46 -0.68
CA THR A 97 -15.88 10.84 -0.85
C THR A 97 -15.89 10.10 -2.18
N GLN A 98 -16.30 8.83 -2.13
CA GLN A 98 -16.46 8.02 -3.34
C GLN A 98 -17.63 8.54 -4.18
N GLY A 99 -17.48 8.48 -5.50
CA GLY A 99 -18.56 8.79 -6.42
C GLY A 99 -19.78 7.89 -6.22
N THR A 100 -20.95 8.41 -6.57
CA THR A 100 -22.22 7.68 -6.63
C THR A 100 -22.79 7.77 -8.03
N LYS A 101 -23.93 7.13 -8.30
CA LYS A 101 -24.64 7.28 -9.58
C LYS A 101 -25.06 8.73 -9.86
N ASN A 102 -25.10 9.59 -8.85
CA ASN A 102 -25.60 10.97 -8.95
C ASN A 102 -24.52 12.03 -8.67
N THR A 103 -23.36 11.65 -8.15
CA THR A 103 -22.31 12.58 -7.74
C THR A 103 -20.94 12.05 -8.11
N ASP A 104 -20.05 12.94 -8.50
CA ASP A 104 -18.66 12.58 -8.77
C ASP A 104 -17.88 12.24 -7.47
N THR A 105 -16.73 11.59 -7.64
CA THR A 105 -15.71 11.44 -6.62
C THR A 105 -15.18 12.81 -6.20
N VAL A 106 -15.04 13.02 -4.89
CA VAL A 106 -14.48 14.24 -4.32
C VAL A 106 -13.03 14.00 -3.92
N CYS A 107 -12.12 14.70 -4.58
CA CYS A 107 -10.69 14.69 -4.28
C CYS A 107 -10.28 15.91 -3.47
N VAL A 108 -9.43 15.71 -2.47
CA VAL A 108 -8.84 16.81 -1.69
C VAL A 108 -7.34 16.68 -1.62
N ASP A 109 -6.61 17.80 -1.64
CA ASP A 109 -5.15 17.80 -1.53
C ASP A 109 -4.71 17.36 -0.13
N CYS A 110 -3.62 16.60 -0.05
CA CYS A 110 -3.02 16.24 1.22
C CYS A 110 -2.52 17.47 1.97
N ALA A 111 -2.80 17.50 3.28
CA ALA A 111 -2.27 18.54 4.16
C ALA A 111 -0.73 18.47 4.25
N PRO A 112 -0.05 19.58 4.60
CA PRO A 112 1.39 19.56 4.87
C PRO A 112 1.76 18.50 5.90
N GLY A 113 2.80 17.71 5.60
CA GLY A 113 3.20 16.56 6.43
C GLY A 113 2.47 15.25 6.11
N PHE A 114 1.68 15.21 5.04
CA PHE A 114 1.03 14.00 4.53
C PHE A 114 1.36 13.77 3.06
N TYR A 115 1.21 12.51 2.61
CA TYR A 115 1.42 12.11 1.23
C TYR A 115 0.41 11.06 0.77
N SER A 116 0.14 11.02 -0.54
CA SER A 116 -0.60 9.93 -1.18
C SER A 116 0.01 9.60 -2.55
N PRO A 117 0.54 8.39 -2.76
CA PRO A 117 1.13 8.02 -4.04
C PRO A 117 0.08 7.73 -5.13
N SER A 118 -1.12 7.30 -4.74
CA SER A 118 -2.17 6.82 -5.65
C SER A 118 -3.48 7.59 -5.57
N GLY A 119 -3.56 8.65 -4.77
CA GLY A 119 -4.78 9.46 -4.66
C GLY A 119 -5.86 8.88 -3.73
N ILE A 120 -5.59 7.79 -3.01
CA ILE A 120 -6.62 7.08 -2.23
C ILE A 120 -6.74 7.68 -0.82
N ASN A 121 -5.66 7.64 -0.03
CA ASN A 121 -5.63 8.17 1.33
C ASN A 121 -4.36 8.99 1.54
N CYS A 122 -4.46 10.10 2.27
CA CYS A 122 -3.31 10.85 2.72
C CYS A 122 -2.75 10.21 3.99
N THR A 123 -1.51 9.74 3.90
CA THR A 123 -0.78 9.12 5.00
C THR A 123 0.19 10.13 5.59
N LYS A 124 0.27 10.21 6.93
CA LYS A 124 1.23 11.09 7.59
C LYS A 124 2.65 10.67 7.27
N TRP A 125 3.56 11.65 7.09
CA TRP A 125 4.97 11.36 6.90
C TRP A 125 5.54 10.59 8.08
N THR A 126 6.45 9.67 7.78
CA THR A 126 7.18 8.90 8.78
C THR A 126 8.01 9.83 9.66
N ASN A 127 7.96 9.61 10.97
CA ASN A 127 8.85 10.31 11.90
C ASN A 127 10.11 9.46 12.12
N CYS A 128 11.17 9.75 11.35
CA CYS A 128 12.43 8.97 11.43
C CYS A 128 13.02 8.95 12.85
N SER A 129 12.90 10.05 13.61
CA SER A 129 13.42 10.13 14.98
C SER A 129 12.68 9.20 15.94
N ALA A 130 11.36 9.01 15.74
CA ALA A 130 10.56 8.09 16.54
C ALA A 130 10.98 6.62 16.35
N ILE A 131 11.54 6.27 15.19
CA ILE A 131 12.09 4.94 14.89
C ILE A 131 13.62 4.86 15.03
N ASN A 132 14.24 5.86 15.67
CA ASN A 132 15.69 5.95 15.90
C ASN A 132 16.55 5.94 14.62
N GLU A 133 15.99 6.42 13.51
CA GLU A 133 16.65 6.60 12.23
C GLU A 133 16.97 8.08 11.96
N ILE A 134 17.73 8.34 10.90
CA ILE A 134 18.07 9.69 10.43
C ILE A 134 17.30 9.94 9.13
N GLN A 135 16.63 11.10 9.05
CA GLN A 135 16.01 11.53 7.81
C GLN A 135 17.08 11.96 6.80
N THR A 136 17.08 11.34 5.62
CA THR A 136 18.02 11.63 4.53
C THR A 136 17.33 12.22 3.30
N GLY A 137 16.02 12.03 3.18
CA GLY A 137 15.21 12.56 2.08
C GLY A 137 14.00 13.34 2.59
N ASN A 138 13.70 14.46 1.93
CA ASN A 138 12.49 15.24 2.20
C ASN A 138 11.25 14.54 1.62
N GLY A 139 10.18 14.54 2.41
CA GLY A 139 8.85 14.12 1.97
C GLY A 139 8.22 15.15 1.03
N SER A 140 7.15 14.75 0.36
CA SER A 140 6.31 15.62 -0.47
C SER A 140 4.86 15.16 -0.37
N PHE A 141 3.95 15.77 -1.11
CA PHE A 141 2.56 15.30 -1.18
C PHE A 141 2.42 13.93 -1.87
N VAL A 142 3.40 13.47 -2.65
CA VAL A 142 3.30 12.20 -3.40
C VAL A 142 4.16 11.07 -2.82
N LYS A 143 5.12 11.38 -1.95
CA LYS A 143 6.06 10.42 -1.37
C LYS A 143 6.40 10.77 0.07
N ASP A 144 6.68 9.74 0.86
CA ASP A 144 7.14 9.87 2.23
C ASP A 144 8.56 10.45 2.34
N VAL A 145 8.94 10.84 3.54
CA VAL A 145 10.34 11.09 3.91
C VAL A 145 11.15 9.80 3.80
N THR A 146 12.44 9.93 3.52
CA THR A 146 13.35 8.78 3.50
C THR A 146 14.12 8.74 4.82
N CYS A 147 14.04 7.60 5.50
CA CYS A 147 14.76 7.35 6.74
C CYS A 147 15.87 6.31 6.49
N THR A 148 17.01 6.48 7.16
CA THR A 148 18.11 5.51 7.13
C THR A 148 18.56 5.16 8.55
N PRO A 149 18.88 3.89 8.83
CA PRO A 149 19.42 3.48 10.12
C PRO A 149 20.66 4.27 10.52
N LYS A 150 20.79 4.58 11.81
CA LYS A 150 22.03 5.14 12.35
C LYS A 150 23.14 4.11 12.20
N SER A 151 24.24 4.48 11.54
CA SER A 151 25.43 3.63 11.49
C SER A 151 25.95 3.42 12.91
N ARG A 152 26.03 2.16 13.35
CA ARG A 152 26.67 1.78 14.61
C ARG A 152 28.19 1.74 14.44
N GLU A 153 28.80 2.82 13.96
CA GLU A 153 30.26 2.88 13.78
C GLU A 153 31.01 2.66 15.11
N ARG A 154 30.39 3.04 16.23
CA ARG A 154 30.97 2.80 17.56
C ARG A 154 31.12 1.32 17.89
N TYR A 155 30.26 0.42 17.40
CA TYR A 155 30.41 -1.01 17.72
C TYR A 155 31.63 -1.62 17.02
N GLY A 156 31.94 -1.20 15.79
CA GLY A 156 33.16 -1.62 15.10
C GLY A 156 34.42 -1.14 15.83
N LEU A 157 34.45 0.13 16.24
CA LEU A 157 35.55 0.70 17.02
C LEU A 157 35.69 0.04 18.40
N ILE A 158 34.58 -0.16 19.13
CA ILE A 158 34.59 -0.81 20.45
C ILE A 158 35.09 -2.26 20.33
N CYS A 159 34.59 -3.05 19.38
CA CYS A 159 35.08 -4.42 19.15
C CYS A 159 36.56 -4.46 18.75
N SER A 160 37.01 -3.53 17.92
CA SER A 160 38.42 -3.44 17.53
C SER A 160 39.31 -3.12 18.74
N VAL A 161 38.92 -2.17 19.58
CA VAL A 161 39.69 -1.78 20.77
C VAL A 161 39.70 -2.91 21.81
N THR A 162 38.56 -3.57 22.07
CA THR A 162 38.49 -4.67 23.05
C THR A 162 39.32 -5.87 22.61
N LEU A 163 39.28 -6.24 21.32
CA LEU A 163 40.12 -7.30 20.77
C LEU A 163 41.61 -6.95 20.86
N SER A 164 41.98 -5.71 20.54
CA SER A 164 43.38 -5.24 20.62
C SER A 164 43.92 -5.32 22.05
N VAL A 165 43.15 -4.85 23.03
CA VAL A 165 43.52 -4.91 24.45
C VAL A 165 43.63 -6.37 24.94
N ALA A 166 42.70 -7.24 24.55
CA ALA A 166 42.76 -8.66 24.91
C ALA A 166 44.03 -9.34 24.37
N VAL A 167 44.40 -9.05 23.12
CA VAL A 167 45.64 -9.57 22.52
C VAL A 167 46.87 -9.09 23.29
N ILE A 168 46.94 -7.80 23.64
CA ILE A 168 48.06 -7.25 24.44
C ILE A 168 48.17 -7.94 25.80
N ILE A 169 47.04 -8.17 26.50
CA ILE A 169 47.03 -8.87 27.79
C ILE A 169 47.54 -10.31 27.64
N LEU A 170 47.13 -11.03 26.60
CA LEU A 170 47.60 -12.39 26.32
C LEU A 170 49.11 -12.42 25.98
N PHE A 171 49.60 -11.42 25.25
CA PHE A 171 51.03 -11.28 24.98
C PHE A 171 51.82 -11.00 26.27
N ILE A 172 51.35 -10.07 27.12
CA ILE A 172 52.02 -9.75 28.39
C ILE A 172 52.00 -10.97 29.31
N SER A 173 50.87 -11.68 29.45
CA SER A 173 50.78 -12.87 30.30
C SER A 173 51.67 -14.00 29.79
N SER A 174 51.78 -14.19 28.48
CA SER A 174 52.69 -15.18 27.86
C SER A 174 54.17 -14.82 28.07
N ASN A 175 54.52 -13.54 27.95
CA ASN A 175 55.87 -13.03 28.24
C ASN A 175 56.21 -13.13 29.74
N LEU A 176 55.26 -12.84 30.62
CA LEU A 176 55.43 -12.96 32.07
C LEU A 176 55.56 -14.44 32.47
N PHE A 177 54.77 -15.32 31.87
CA PHE A 177 54.82 -16.76 32.09
C PHE A 177 56.14 -17.37 31.57
N SER A 178 56.59 -16.99 30.38
CA SER A 178 57.89 -17.44 29.84
C SER A 178 59.06 -16.93 30.68
N LYS A 179 59.03 -15.67 31.13
CA LYS A 179 60.06 -15.11 32.03
C LYS A 179 60.05 -15.74 33.43
N CYS A 180 58.86 -16.02 33.97
CA CYS A 180 58.70 -16.73 35.23
C CYS A 180 59.19 -18.18 35.11
N ARG A 181 58.90 -18.84 33.98
CA ARG A 181 59.39 -20.18 33.66
C ARG A 181 60.90 -20.19 33.54
N GLU A 182 61.50 -19.24 32.83
CA GLU A 182 62.95 -19.09 32.67
C GLU A 182 63.65 -18.90 34.02
N ASN A 183 63.13 -17.99 34.86
CA ASN A 183 63.61 -17.80 36.24
C ASN A 183 63.48 -19.07 37.10
N LEU A 184 62.40 -19.83 36.94
CA LEU A 184 62.22 -21.09 37.66
C LEU A 184 63.23 -22.15 37.19
N THR A 185 63.48 -22.28 35.88
CA THR A 185 64.53 -23.16 35.35
C THR A 185 65.92 -22.74 35.81
N ASN A 186 66.22 -21.44 35.88
CA ASN A 186 67.50 -20.94 36.37
C ASN A 186 67.68 -21.25 37.87
N ALA A 187 66.64 -21.07 38.69
CA ALA A 187 66.66 -21.43 40.11
C ALA A 187 66.79 -22.95 40.33
N VAL A 188 66.19 -23.77 39.46
CA VAL A 188 66.36 -25.23 39.48
C VAL A 188 67.79 -25.61 39.07
N GLN A 189 68.39 -24.95 38.08
CA GLN A 189 69.76 -25.21 37.68
C GLN A 189 70.76 -24.86 38.81
N GLU A 190 70.59 -23.73 39.49
CA GLU A 190 71.41 -23.34 40.64
C GLU A 190 71.31 -24.35 41.80
N THR A 191 70.13 -24.93 42.04
CA THR A 191 69.96 -25.97 43.07
C THR A 191 70.54 -27.33 42.66
N VAL A 192 70.53 -27.67 41.38
CA VAL A 192 71.15 -28.89 40.85
C VAL A 192 72.68 -28.80 40.86
N ASP A 193 73.27 -27.68 40.44
CA ASP A 193 74.72 -27.46 40.47
C ASP A 193 75.26 -27.42 41.92
N SER A 194 74.47 -26.87 42.85
CA SER A 194 74.78 -26.92 44.29
C SER A 194 74.77 -28.35 44.85
N ASN A 195 73.79 -29.17 44.45
CA ASN A 195 73.70 -30.56 44.90
C ASN A 195 74.77 -31.48 44.30
N MET A 196 75.22 -31.21 43.06
CA MET A 196 76.29 -31.98 42.42
C MET A 196 77.67 -31.72 43.05
N THR A 197 77.85 -30.53 43.63
CA THR A 197 79.07 -30.17 44.38
C THR A 197 79.14 -30.88 45.75
N ILE A 198 77.99 -31.16 46.38
CA ILE A 198 77.92 -31.82 47.70
C ILE A 198 78.16 -33.34 47.59
N SER A 199 77.80 -33.99 46.47
CA SER A 199 78.00 -35.44 46.29
C SER A 199 79.43 -35.89 45.98
N ASN A 200 80.35 -34.97 45.68
CA ASN A 200 81.75 -35.29 45.33
C ASN A 200 82.75 -35.13 46.48
N SER A 201 82.28 -34.95 47.73
CA SER A 201 83.15 -34.81 48.90
C SER A 201 82.66 -35.62 50.11
N THR A 202 82.73 -36.95 50.01
CA THR A 202 82.74 -37.90 51.15
C THR A 202 83.50 -39.17 50.71
N PRO A 203 84.19 -39.91 51.60
CA PRO A 203 85.22 -39.49 52.55
C PRO A 203 86.47 -40.42 52.51
N GLU A 204 87.67 -39.88 52.72
CA GLU A 204 88.90 -40.59 53.17
C GLU A 204 89.46 -39.72 54.32
N GLU A 205 90.06 -40.16 55.41
CA GLU A 205 90.47 -41.42 56.04
C GLU A 205 90.90 -40.97 57.47
N ILE A 206 90.54 -41.71 58.52
CA ILE A 206 91.46 -42.41 59.47
C ILE A 206 92.21 -41.56 60.54
N ASN A 207 92.08 -42.04 61.79
CA ASN A 207 92.98 -41.96 62.98
C ASN A 207 93.25 -40.58 63.64
N GLU A 208 93.56 -40.47 64.94
CA GLU A 208 93.81 -41.41 66.04
C GLU A 208 93.69 -40.63 67.37
N GLN A 209 93.47 -41.40 68.45
CA GLN A 209 93.85 -41.15 69.86
C GLN A 209 92.97 -40.27 70.76
#